data_AF-A0A7J8SYK5-F1
#
_entry.id   AF-A0A7J8SYK5-F1
#
_cell.length_a   1.000
_cell.length_b   1.000
_cell.length_c   1.000
_cell.angle_alpha   90.00
_cell.angle_beta   90.00
_cell.angle_gamma   90.00
#
_symmetry.space_group_name_H-M   'P 1'
#
loop_
_entity.id
_entity.type
_entity.pdbx_description
1 polymer ?
#
loop_
_entity_poly.entity_id
_entity_poly.type
_entity_poly.pdbx_seq_one_letter_code
_entity_poly.pdbx_strand_id
1 'polypeptide(L)'
;MFVVVFILHVRFPKVGIFVDSFGPVPARCFSWAHMADVPQVPTLSIPEVKLSSSSGVRNMPVIGMGTAADPFDETALKEAILEAISVGYRHFDAASLYKSEKPLGEAIAEAIKFGFIASRDELFITSKLWCTDAHPDLVLPALKNSLRMLQLEYLDLYLIHWPLSAKPGKIGFPVPKDEQLAMDFNSVWAAMEDCLRFGLTKSIGVSNFSCKKLENILSFATIPPSVNQVEISPLWQQQKLREFCKSKNIVLTAYSPLGAKGTRWGTNEVMDNETLKEIANAHNKTVAQSRHLEVFLNLFPELGFYYDDMAR
;
A
#
# COMPACT_ATOMS: atom_id res chain seq x y z
N MET A 1 17.19 11.17 -4.50
CA MET A 1 16.00 11.44 -3.66
C MET A 1 15.47 10.09 -3.19
N PHE A 2 15.38 9.83 -1.88
CA PHE A 2 14.79 8.59 -1.35
C PHE A 2 13.31 8.83 -1.11
N VAL A 3 12.46 7.96 -1.63
CA VAL A 3 11.01 8.14 -1.56
C VAL A 3 10.43 6.98 -0.77
N VAL A 4 9.74 7.30 0.33
CA VAL A 4 8.88 6.35 1.04
C VAL A 4 7.47 6.50 0.49
N VAL A 5 6.87 5.39 0.05
CA VAL A 5 5.47 5.36 -0.41
C VAL A 5 4.57 5.04 0.77
N PHE A 6 3.45 5.73 0.95
CA PHE A 6 2.56 5.54 2.11
C PHE A 6 1.26 4.86 1.72
N ILE A 7 0.85 3.85 2.50
CA ILE A 7 -0.41 3.14 2.34
C ILE A 7 -1.35 3.49 3.49
N LEU A 8 -2.39 4.28 3.21
CA LEU A 8 -3.37 4.74 4.20
C LEU A 8 -4.55 3.76 4.29
N HIS A 9 -4.90 3.30 5.49
CA HIS A 9 -6.01 2.37 5.68
C HIS A 9 -7.35 3.08 5.79
N VAL A 10 -8.41 2.45 5.29
CA VAL A 10 -9.80 2.96 5.38
C VAL A 10 -10.42 2.63 6.73
N ARG A 11 -11.25 3.54 7.24
CA ARG A 11 -12.16 3.30 8.37
C ARG A 11 -13.60 3.49 7.92
N PHE A 12 -14.52 2.64 8.38
CA PHE A 12 -15.96 2.81 8.19
C PHE A 12 -16.61 3.29 9.49
N PRO A 13 -17.05 4.55 9.60
CA PRO A 13 -17.98 4.98 10.63
C PRO A 13 -19.40 4.58 10.22
N LYS A 14 -20.24 4.18 11.19
CA LYS A 14 -21.65 3.82 10.97
C LYS A 14 -22.55 4.95 10.45
N VAL A 15 -22.04 6.16 10.31
CA VAL A 15 -22.69 7.30 9.65
C VAL A 15 -21.56 8.23 9.17
N GLY A 16 -21.33 8.31 7.86
CA GLY A 16 -20.37 9.23 7.23
C GLY A 16 -18.89 8.83 7.40
N ILE A 17 -18.27 8.33 6.33
CA ILE A 17 -16.83 8.03 6.28
C ILE A 17 -16.03 9.33 6.26
N PHE A 18 -15.39 9.64 7.38
CA PHE A 18 -14.22 10.52 7.39
C PHE A 18 -13.07 9.74 6.74
N VAL A 19 -12.81 10.02 5.47
CA VAL A 19 -11.41 10.10 5.02
C VAL A 19 -10.90 11.36 5.73
N ASP A 20 -9.77 11.34 6.45
CA ASP A 20 -9.20 12.52 7.15
C ASP A 20 -8.68 13.62 6.17
N SER A 21 -9.36 13.74 5.04
CA SER A 21 -9.20 14.70 3.97
C SER A 21 -10.57 15.34 3.75
N PHE A 22 -10.61 16.64 4.02
CA PHE A 22 -11.75 17.56 3.88
C PHE A 22 -12.73 17.51 5.06
N GLY A 23 -13.04 18.69 5.61
CA GLY A 23 -14.01 18.87 6.69
C GLY A 23 -15.40 18.32 6.33
N PRO A 24 -16.38 18.39 7.25
CA PRO A 24 -17.65 17.69 7.11
C PRO A 24 -18.32 17.98 5.76
N VAL A 25 -18.31 16.99 4.87
CA VAL A 25 -19.12 17.01 3.65
C VAL A 25 -20.51 16.54 4.08
N PRO A 26 -21.57 17.37 3.95
CA PRO A 26 -22.89 16.97 4.38
C PRO A 26 -23.36 15.76 3.58
N ALA A 27 -23.87 14.75 4.29
CA ALA A 27 -24.46 13.55 3.72
C ALA A 27 -25.62 13.94 2.78
N ARG A 28 -25.33 14.02 1.48
CA ARG A 28 -26.35 14.02 0.44
C ARG A 28 -26.43 12.61 -0.11
N CYS A 29 -27.62 12.03 -0.08
CA CYS A 29 -27.94 10.86 -0.91
C CYS A 29 -27.61 11.23 -2.36
N PHE A 30 -26.50 10.73 -2.89
CA PHE A 30 -26.22 10.87 -4.32
C PHE A 30 -27.11 9.87 -5.06
N SER A 31 -28.15 10.37 -5.71
CA SER A 31 -28.73 9.64 -6.83
C SER A 31 -27.76 9.81 -8.00
N TRP A 32 -27.22 8.69 -8.49
CA TRP A 32 -26.14 8.63 -9.48
C TRP A 32 -26.56 9.03 -10.91
N ALA A 33 -27.64 9.80 -11.06
CA ALA A 33 -28.24 10.10 -12.35
C ALA A 33 -27.81 11.45 -12.96
N HIS A 34 -27.11 12.33 -12.24
CA HIS A 34 -26.83 13.71 -12.70
C HIS A 34 -25.43 14.22 -12.29
N MET A 35 -24.35 13.57 -12.74
CA MET A 35 -22.97 14.06 -12.54
C MET A 35 -22.36 14.70 -13.81
N ALA A 36 -23.14 15.49 -14.55
CA ALA A 36 -22.62 16.22 -15.71
C ALA A 36 -21.96 17.58 -15.36
N ASP A 37 -22.12 18.09 -14.13
CA ASP A 37 -21.70 19.45 -13.75
C ASP A 37 -20.94 19.51 -12.40
N VAL A 38 -20.03 18.56 -12.14
CA VAL A 38 -19.08 18.71 -11.02
C VAL A 38 -17.91 19.60 -11.49
N PRO A 39 -17.64 20.74 -10.83
CA PRO A 39 -16.50 21.58 -11.18
C PRO A 39 -15.21 20.76 -11.12
N GLN A 40 -14.38 20.87 -12.16
CA GLN A 40 -13.05 20.25 -12.23
C GLN A 40 -12.22 20.73 -11.03
N VAL A 41 -12.15 19.90 -9.99
CA VAL A 41 -11.25 20.12 -8.85
C VAL A 41 -9.83 20.13 -9.41
N PRO A 42 -8.96 21.10 -9.04
CA PRO A 42 -7.58 21.10 -9.50
C PRO A 42 -6.96 19.74 -9.20
N THR A 43 -6.55 19.02 -10.25
CA THR A 43 -5.95 17.70 -10.13
C THR A 43 -4.65 17.82 -9.33
N LEU A 44 -4.70 17.48 -8.05
CA LEU A 44 -3.52 17.36 -7.22
C LEU A 44 -2.67 16.23 -7.81
N SER A 45 -1.58 16.57 -8.50
CA SER A 45 -0.68 15.56 -9.05
C SER A 45 0.07 14.90 -7.89
N ILE A 46 -0.29 13.66 -7.57
CA ILE A 46 0.42 12.84 -6.58
C ILE A 46 1.80 12.52 -7.18
N PRO A 47 2.92 12.86 -6.50
CA PRO A 47 4.25 12.49 -6.99
C PRO A 47 4.37 10.99 -7.22
N GLU A 48 5.26 10.60 -8.12
CA GLU A 48 5.49 9.20 -8.45
C GLU A 48 6.96 8.84 -8.33
N VAL A 49 7.25 7.57 -8.03
CA VAL A 49 8.61 7.02 -7.98
C VAL A 49 8.76 5.91 -9.01
N LYS A 50 9.87 5.95 -9.75
CA LYS A 50 10.22 4.88 -10.68
C LYS A 50 10.76 3.67 -9.91
N LEU A 51 10.21 2.50 -10.20
CA LEU A 51 10.70 1.23 -9.65
C LEU A 51 11.88 0.71 -10.49
N SER A 52 12.89 0.18 -9.81
CA SER A 52 14.17 -0.23 -10.42
C SER A 52 14.05 -1.42 -11.36
N SER A 53 13.21 -2.41 -11.03
CA SER A 53 13.01 -3.65 -11.80
C SER A 53 11.59 -3.76 -12.36
N SER A 54 11.08 -2.69 -12.97
CA SER A 54 9.74 -2.68 -13.59
C SER A 54 9.78 -2.96 -15.09
N SER A 55 8.92 -3.86 -15.57
CA SER A 55 8.62 -4.05 -17.00
C SER A 55 7.45 -3.18 -17.48
N GLY A 56 6.80 -2.43 -16.57
CA GLY A 56 5.69 -1.53 -16.86
C GLY A 56 6.12 -0.08 -17.09
N VAL A 57 5.27 0.69 -17.77
CA VAL A 57 5.50 2.12 -18.07
C VAL A 57 5.13 3.02 -16.89
N ARG A 58 4.26 2.54 -15.98
CA ARG A 58 3.74 3.34 -14.88
C ARG A 58 4.74 3.45 -13.73
N ASN A 59 4.93 4.67 -13.23
CA ASN A 59 5.59 4.88 -11.94
C ASN A 59 4.62 4.61 -10.79
N MET A 60 5.17 4.38 -9.60
CA MET A 60 4.40 4.11 -8.39
C MET A 60 4.01 5.43 -7.70
N PRO A 61 2.71 5.77 -7.55
CA PRO A 61 2.29 6.94 -6.79
C PRO A 61 2.73 6.86 -5.32
N VAL A 62 3.29 7.95 -4.79
CA VAL A 62 3.88 7.99 -3.43
C VAL A 62 2.86 7.92 -2.30
N ILE A 63 1.58 8.11 -2.63
CA ILE A 63 0.47 7.90 -1.71
C ILE A 63 -0.48 6.88 -2.36
N GLY A 64 -0.82 5.84 -1.61
CA GLY A 64 -1.78 4.82 -1.98
C GLY A 64 -2.79 4.54 -0.88
N MET A 65 -3.90 3.93 -1.27
CA MET A 65 -4.95 3.48 -0.38
C MET A 65 -4.77 2.00 -0.06
N GLY A 66 -4.63 1.70 1.23
CA GLY A 66 -4.60 0.35 1.77
C GLY A 66 -5.99 -0.20 1.97
N THR A 67 -6.16 -1.47 1.65
CA THR A 67 -7.46 -2.15 1.68
C THR A 67 -7.58 -3.23 2.77
N ALA A 68 -6.59 -3.33 3.65
CA ALA A 68 -6.75 -4.09 4.89
C ALA A 68 -7.73 -3.35 5.82
N ALA A 69 -8.74 -4.06 6.31
CA ALA A 69 -9.81 -3.50 7.14
C ALA A 69 -10.13 -4.40 8.34
N ASP A 70 -10.50 -3.78 9.45
CA ASP A 70 -10.95 -4.46 10.67
C ASP A 70 -12.00 -3.60 11.41
N PRO A 71 -13.26 -4.08 11.53
CA PRO A 71 -13.80 -5.27 10.88
C PRO A 71 -13.84 -5.12 9.36
N PHE A 72 -13.83 -6.25 8.65
CA PHE A 72 -13.98 -6.28 7.19
C PHE A 72 -15.45 -6.10 6.79
N ASP A 73 -15.71 -5.16 5.89
CA ASP A 73 -17.00 -4.92 5.25
C ASP A 73 -16.77 -4.74 3.74
N GLU A 74 -17.28 -5.67 2.93
CA GLU A 74 -17.07 -5.70 1.48
C GLU A 74 -17.71 -4.50 0.79
N THR A 75 -18.94 -4.15 1.18
CA THR A 75 -19.71 -3.05 0.57
C THR A 75 -19.06 -1.72 0.89
N ALA A 76 -18.77 -1.48 2.16
CA ALA A 76 -18.20 -0.21 2.58
C ALA A 76 -16.79 -0.02 1.95
N LEU A 77 -16.01 -1.09 1.82
CA LEU A 77 -14.71 -1.04 1.16
C LEU A 77 -14.80 -0.70 -0.32
N LYS A 78 -15.75 -1.31 -1.04
CA LYS A 78 -15.97 -0.98 -2.45
C LYS A 78 -16.33 0.51 -2.62
N GLU A 79 -17.23 1.03 -1.79
CA GLU A 79 -17.63 2.45 -1.80
C GLU A 79 -16.45 3.38 -1.52
N ALA A 80 -15.62 3.06 -0.52
CA ALA A 80 -14.43 3.85 -0.21
C ALA A 80 -13.39 3.82 -1.34
N ILE A 81 -13.26 2.70 -2.07
CA ILE A 81 -12.35 2.60 -3.22
C ILE A 81 -12.85 3.48 -4.36
N LEU A 82 -14.15 3.44 -4.66
CA LEU A 82 -14.75 4.31 -5.68
C LEU A 82 -14.55 5.79 -5.36
N GLU A 83 -14.77 6.19 -4.10
CA GLU A 83 -14.53 7.56 -3.66
C GLU A 83 -13.04 7.92 -3.74
N ALA A 84 -12.14 7.03 -3.34
CA ALA A 84 -10.71 7.28 -3.48
C ALA A 84 -10.30 7.52 -4.94
N ILE A 85 -10.84 6.74 -5.88
CA ILE A 85 -10.61 6.95 -7.32
C ILE A 85 -11.17 8.30 -7.76
N SER A 86 -12.38 8.67 -7.33
CA SER A 86 -13.05 9.93 -7.70
C SER A 86 -12.26 11.17 -7.25
N VAL A 87 -11.63 11.11 -6.07
CA VAL A 87 -10.80 12.20 -5.52
C VAL A 87 -9.32 12.17 -5.96
N GLY A 88 -8.94 11.24 -6.84
CA GLY A 88 -7.64 11.24 -7.52
C GLY A 88 -6.63 10.20 -7.04
N TYR A 89 -6.96 9.28 -6.13
CA TYR A 89 -6.07 8.15 -5.84
C TYR A 89 -5.93 7.29 -7.08
N ARG A 90 -4.68 6.88 -7.35
CA ARG A 90 -4.32 5.97 -8.43
C ARG A 90 -3.52 4.76 -7.95
N HIS A 91 -3.21 4.64 -6.66
CA HIS A 91 -2.48 3.52 -6.09
C HIS A 91 -3.30 2.81 -5.03
N PHE A 92 -3.53 1.50 -5.21
CA PHE A 92 -4.27 0.66 -4.29
C PHE A 92 -3.43 -0.53 -3.85
N ASP A 93 -3.34 -0.74 -2.53
CA ASP A 93 -2.63 -1.84 -1.90
C ASP A 93 -3.61 -2.87 -1.34
N ALA A 94 -3.59 -4.06 -1.92
CA ALA A 94 -4.39 -5.22 -1.55
C ALA A 94 -3.49 -6.39 -1.15
N ALA A 95 -4.13 -7.51 -0.77
CA ALA A 95 -3.49 -8.79 -0.58
C ALA A 95 -4.55 -9.89 -0.61
N SER A 96 -4.18 -11.11 -1.00
CA SER A 96 -5.10 -12.26 -0.97
C SER A 96 -5.66 -12.52 0.43
N LEU A 97 -4.87 -12.30 1.48
CA LEU A 97 -5.31 -12.41 2.89
C LEU A 97 -6.46 -11.47 3.24
N TYR A 98 -6.47 -10.25 2.70
CA TYR A 98 -7.37 -9.19 3.16
C TYR A 98 -8.81 -9.40 2.73
N LYS A 99 -9.05 -10.32 1.77
CA LYS A 99 -10.34 -10.52 1.08
C LYS A 99 -10.82 -9.28 0.30
N SER A 100 -9.97 -8.25 0.19
CA SER A 100 -10.28 -6.99 -0.48
C SER A 100 -10.12 -7.02 -2.00
N GLU A 101 -9.51 -8.05 -2.56
CA GLU A 101 -9.25 -8.15 -4.01
C GLU A 101 -10.54 -8.13 -4.84
N LYS A 102 -11.59 -8.82 -4.38
CA LYS A 102 -12.89 -8.82 -5.06
C LYS A 102 -13.55 -7.45 -5.10
N PRO A 103 -13.82 -6.76 -3.95
CA PRO A 103 -14.44 -5.44 -3.99
C PRO A 103 -13.56 -4.40 -4.71
N LEU A 104 -12.23 -4.52 -4.66
CA LEU A 104 -11.34 -3.66 -5.44
C LEU A 104 -11.54 -3.87 -6.95
N GLY A 105 -11.57 -5.12 -7.43
CA GLY A 105 -11.84 -5.41 -8.84
C GLY A 105 -13.18 -4.85 -9.32
N GLU A 106 -14.23 -5.03 -8.53
CA GLU A 106 -15.56 -4.49 -8.82
C GLU A 106 -15.58 -2.96 -8.86
N ALA A 107 -14.91 -2.29 -7.91
CA ALA A 107 -14.79 -0.84 -7.89
C ALA A 107 -14.02 -0.29 -9.11
N ILE A 108 -12.96 -0.96 -9.54
CA ILE A 108 -12.19 -0.56 -10.73
C ILE A 108 -13.08 -0.64 -11.98
N ALA A 109 -13.80 -1.75 -12.18
CA ALA A 109 -14.69 -1.93 -13.32
C ALA A 109 -15.79 -0.86 -13.35
N GLU A 110 -16.34 -0.54 -12.18
CA GLU A 110 -17.37 0.49 -12.01
C GLU A 110 -16.82 1.90 -12.25
N ALA A 111 -15.61 2.20 -11.76
CA ALA A 111 -14.93 3.48 -12.00
C ALA A 111 -14.64 3.73 -13.49
N ILE A 112 -14.26 2.69 -14.24
CA ILE A 112 -14.09 2.78 -15.70
C ILE A 112 -15.45 3.01 -16.36
N LYS A 113 -16.47 2.23 -15.98
CA LYS A 113 -17.82 2.33 -16.55
C LYS A 113 -18.44 3.72 -16.36
N PHE A 114 -18.22 4.35 -15.20
CA PHE A 114 -18.74 5.69 -14.91
C PHE A 114 -17.77 6.83 -15.29
N GLY A 115 -16.61 6.51 -15.85
CA GLY A 115 -15.67 7.51 -16.35
C GLY A 115 -14.86 8.26 -15.29
N PHE A 116 -14.73 7.72 -14.07
CA PHE A 116 -13.80 8.27 -13.06
C PHE A 116 -12.33 8.06 -13.45
N ILE A 117 -12.07 7.03 -14.27
CA ILE A 117 -10.81 6.75 -14.95
C ILE A 117 -11.12 6.29 -16.37
N ALA A 118 -10.25 6.61 -17.33
CA ALA A 118 -10.42 6.20 -18.72
C ALA A 118 -10.07 4.73 -18.94
N SER A 119 -9.15 4.17 -18.16
CA SER A 119 -8.69 2.79 -18.32
C SER A 119 -8.05 2.21 -17.05
N ARG A 120 -7.86 0.89 -17.02
CA ARG A 120 -7.09 0.19 -15.98
C ARG A 120 -5.64 0.68 -15.90
N ASP A 121 -5.07 1.16 -17.01
CA ASP A 121 -3.71 1.68 -17.10
C ASP A 121 -3.54 2.99 -16.33
N GLU A 122 -4.62 3.59 -15.80
CA GLU A 122 -4.59 4.67 -14.83
C GLU A 122 -4.45 4.22 -13.38
N LEU A 123 -4.43 2.93 -13.05
CA LEU A 123 -4.16 2.49 -11.68
C LEU A 123 -2.80 1.79 -11.51
N PHE A 124 -2.24 1.89 -10.30
CA PHE A 124 -1.14 1.10 -9.77
C PHE A 124 -1.70 0.15 -8.70
N ILE A 125 -1.83 -1.12 -9.02
CA ILE A 125 -2.42 -2.13 -8.13
C ILE A 125 -1.34 -3.06 -7.58
N THR A 126 -1.26 -3.10 -6.26
CA THR A 126 -0.40 -4.03 -5.51
C THR A 126 -1.23 -5.17 -4.93
N SER A 127 -0.77 -6.41 -5.07
CA SER A 127 -1.25 -7.53 -4.24
C SER A 127 -0.09 -8.37 -3.70
N LYS A 128 -0.38 -9.34 -2.85
CA LYS A 128 0.62 -10.06 -2.06
C LYS A 128 0.36 -11.57 -2.00
N LEU A 129 1.42 -12.34 -2.17
CA LEU A 129 1.50 -13.79 -1.99
C LEU A 129 1.41 -14.13 -0.50
N TRP A 130 0.37 -14.86 -0.09
CA TRP A 130 0.20 -15.26 1.30
C TRP A 130 1.09 -16.44 1.69
N CYS A 131 1.34 -16.61 2.99
CA CYS A 131 2.26 -17.61 3.53
C CYS A 131 1.92 -19.06 3.13
N THR A 132 0.63 -19.39 3.00
CA THR A 132 0.19 -20.74 2.59
C THR A 132 0.52 -21.07 1.14
N ASP A 133 0.76 -20.03 0.33
CA ASP A 133 1.07 -20.14 -1.09
C ASP A 133 2.54 -19.79 -1.38
N ALA A 134 3.32 -19.47 -0.34
CA ALA A 134 4.76 -19.20 -0.41
C ALA A 134 5.56 -20.51 -0.59
N HIS A 135 5.19 -21.26 -1.62
CA HIS A 135 5.84 -22.48 -2.11
C HIS A 135 6.02 -22.33 -3.62
N PRO A 136 7.14 -22.76 -4.21
CA PRO A 136 7.49 -22.43 -5.60
C PRO A 136 6.41 -22.78 -6.62
N ASP A 137 5.78 -23.94 -6.45
CA ASP A 137 4.70 -24.48 -7.29
C ASP A 137 3.35 -23.78 -7.08
N LEU A 138 3.17 -23.07 -5.97
CA LEU A 138 1.92 -22.38 -5.61
C LEU A 138 1.94 -20.88 -5.91
N VAL A 139 3.11 -20.27 -6.14
CA VAL A 139 3.23 -18.83 -6.44
C VAL A 139 2.39 -18.42 -7.66
N LEU A 140 2.57 -19.11 -8.79
CA LEU A 140 1.85 -18.79 -10.03
C LEU A 140 0.33 -19.02 -9.91
N PRO A 141 -0.15 -20.18 -9.37
CA PRO A 141 -1.57 -20.35 -9.07
C PRO A 141 -2.16 -19.25 -8.17
N ALA A 142 -1.44 -18.83 -7.13
CA ALA A 142 -1.89 -17.79 -6.21
C ALA A 142 -2.01 -16.43 -6.90
N LEU A 143 -1.03 -16.03 -7.72
CA LEU A 143 -1.12 -14.81 -8.51
C LEU A 143 -2.29 -14.84 -9.49
N LYS A 144 -2.49 -15.97 -10.20
CA LYS A 144 -3.64 -16.14 -11.11
C LYS A 144 -4.97 -16.03 -10.35
N ASN A 145 -5.05 -16.56 -9.13
CA ASN A 145 -6.22 -16.38 -8.28
C ASN A 145 -6.44 -14.91 -7.93
N SER A 146 -5.41 -14.19 -7.47
CA SER A 146 -5.49 -12.75 -7.20
C SER A 146 -5.99 -11.95 -8.41
N LEU A 147 -5.43 -12.21 -9.60
CA LEU A 147 -5.85 -11.58 -10.86
C LEU A 147 -7.33 -11.86 -11.18
N ARG A 148 -7.78 -13.11 -10.99
CA ARG A 148 -9.19 -13.47 -11.16
C ARG A 148 -10.10 -12.73 -10.18
N MET A 149 -9.73 -12.66 -8.89
CA MET A 149 -10.52 -11.96 -7.87
C MET A 149 -10.61 -10.47 -8.20
N LEU A 150 -9.51 -9.86 -8.64
CA LEU A 150 -9.42 -8.46 -9.07
C LEU A 150 -10.06 -8.20 -10.44
N GLN A 151 -10.36 -9.25 -11.22
CA GLN A 151 -10.81 -9.13 -12.61
C GLN A 151 -9.80 -8.36 -13.50
N LEU A 152 -8.51 -8.62 -13.30
CA LEU A 152 -7.40 -7.96 -14.00
C LEU A 152 -6.54 -8.95 -14.76
N GLU A 153 -5.86 -8.46 -15.80
CA GLU A 153 -4.88 -9.24 -16.57
C GLU A 153 -3.47 -9.20 -15.95
N TYR A 154 -3.16 -8.14 -15.20
CA TYR A 154 -1.86 -7.97 -14.55
C TYR A 154 -1.95 -7.13 -13.25
N LEU A 155 -0.95 -7.31 -12.39
CA LEU A 155 -0.66 -6.43 -11.25
C LEU A 155 0.50 -5.49 -11.57
N ASP A 156 0.46 -4.26 -11.05
CA ASP A 156 1.61 -3.37 -11.16
C ASP A 156 2.74 -3.82 -10.23
N LEU A 157 2.40 -4.37 -9.07
CA LEU A 157 3.35 -4.89 -8.09
C LEU A 157 2.82 -6.16 -7.40
N TYR A 158 3.65 -7.22 -7.35
CA TYR A 158 3.36 -8.42 -6.59
C TYR A 158 4.42 -8.66 -5.50
N LEU A 159 3.99 -8.79 -4.25
CA LEU A 159 4.88 -8.89 -3.09
C LEU A 159 4.81 -10.26 -2.42
N ILE A 160 5.94 -10.78 -1.94
CA ILE A 160 5.91 -11.81 -0.90
C ILE A 160 5.43 -11.15 0.41
N HIS A 161 4.29 -11.56 0.97
CA HIS A 161 3.66 -10.85 2.09
C HIS A 161 4.45 -10.96 3.40
N TRP A 162 5.02 -12.13 3.70
CA TRP A 162 5.86 -12.37 4.86
C TRP A 162 7.02 -13.31 4.51
N PRO A 163 8.18 -13.20 5.18
CA PRO A 163 9.32 -14.08 4.96
C PRO A 163 9.14 -15.47 5.63
N LEU A 164 8.00 -16.12 5.41
CA LEU A 164 7.65 -17.41 5.98
C LEU A 164 6.69 -18.18 5.07
N SER A 165 6.76 -19.50 5.09
CA SER A 165 5.77 -20.37 4.47
C SER A 165 4.87 -20.96 5.54
N ALA A 166 3.69 -21.40 5.15
CA ALA A 166 2.76 -22.12 6.02
C ALA A 166 2.24 -23.36 5.30
N LYS A 167 1.67 -24.31 6.05
CA LYS A 167 0.97 -25.46 5.45
C LYS A 167 -0.06 -24.96 4.42
N PRO A 168 -0.06 -25.44 3.17
CA PRO A 168 -0.98 -24.97 2.14
C PRO A 168 -2.46 -25.14 2.51
N GLY A 169 -3.31 -24.29 1.91
CA GLY A 169 -4.76 -24.43 1.93
C GLY A 169 -5.51 -23.55 2.93
N LYS A 170 -5.09 -23.49 4.21
CA LYS A 170 -5.84 -22.75 5.24
C LYS A 170 -5.36 -21.31 5.38
N ILE A 171 -6.03 -20.37 4.72
CA ILE A 171 -5.72 -18.94 4.85
C ILE A 171 -6.26 -18.39 6.18
N GLY A 172 -5.40 -17.73 6.95
CA GLY A 172 -5.78 -17.09 8.21
C GLY A 172 -4.67 -16.23 8.80
N PHE A 173 -5.03 -15.31 9.69
CA PHE A 173 -4.10 -14.50 10.45
C PHE A 173 -4.50 -14.43 11.95
N PRO A 174 -3.59 -14.72 12.88
CA PRO A 174 -2.18 -15.11 12.65
C PRO A 174 -2.04 -16.53 12.10
N VAL A 175 -0.90 -16.83 11.47
CA VAL A 175 -0.54 -18.21 11.08
C VAL A 175 -0.19 -19.01 12.34
N PRO A 176 -0.87 -20.13 12.65
CA PRO A 176 -0.56 -20.96 13.82
C PRO A 176 0.89 -21.44 13.81
N LYS A 177 1.56 -21.45 14.97
CA LYS A 177 3.00 -21.77 15.07
C LYS A 177 3.34 -23.16 14.53
N ASP A 178 2.48 -24.14 14.74
CA ASP A 178 2.60 -25.54 14.30
C ASP A 178 2.27 -25.73 12.80
N GLU A 179 1.76 -24.69 12.14
CA GLU A 179 1.54 -24.63 10.70
C GLU A 179 2.65 -23.83 9.97
N GLN A 180 3.52 -23.11 10.69
CA GLN A 180 4.62 -22.34 10.09
C GLN A 180 5.75 -23.25 9.61
N LEU A 181 6.30 -22.91 8.45
CA LEU A 181 7.37 -23.60 7.76
C LEU A 181 8.47 -22.59 7.39
N ALA A 182 9.72 -23.07 7.34
CA ALA A 182 10.81 -22.28 6.78
C ALA A 182 10.55 -22.09 5.27
N MET A 183 10.59 -20.84 4.81
CA MET A 183 10.42 -20.56 3.39
C MET A 183 11.72 -20.81 2.64
N ASP A 184 11.63 -21.52 1.52
CA ASP A 184 12.71 -21.60 0.54
C ASP A 184 12.74 -20.29 -0.26
N PHE A 185 13.53 -19.32 0.22
CA PHE A 185 13.60 -17.99 -0.39
C PHE A 185 14.05 -18.05 -1.85
N ASN A 186 14.97 -18.95 -2.21
CA ASN A 186 15.53 -19.01 -3.56
C ASN A 186 14.46 -19.48 -4.55
N SER A 187 13.85 -20.63 -4.27
CA SER A 187 12.87 -21.21 -5.19
C SER A 187 11.57 -20.39 -5.25
N VAL A 188 11.12 -19.81 -4.14
CA VAL A 188 9.94 -18.92 -4.14
C VAL A 188 10.23 -17.63 -4.90
N TRP A 189 11.41 -17.02 -4.71
CA TRP A 189 11.78 -15.82 -5.47
C TRP A 189 11.91 -16.11 -6.97
N ALA A 190 12.52 -17.22 -7.36
CA ALA A 190 12.60 -17.63 -8.77
C ALA A 190 11.20 -17.76 -9.41
N ALA A 191 10.22 -18.30 -8.69
CA ALA A 191 8.84 -18.36 -9.15
C ALA A 191 8.15 -16.97 -9.23
N MET A 192 8.52 -16.02 -8.36
CA MET A 192 8.09 -14.61 -8.50
C MET A 192 8.67 -13.98 -9.76
N GLU A 193 9.95 -14.25 -10.07
CA GLU A 193 10.57 -13.76 -11.31
C GLU A 193 9.91 -14.36 -12.56
N ASP A 194 9.48 -15.63 -12.52
CA ASP A 194 8.70 -16.23 -13.60
C ASP A 194 7.35 -15.52 -13.80
N CYS A 195 6.67 -15.16 -12.72
CA CYS A 195 5.42 -14.38 -12.81
C CYS A 195 5.62 -13.03 -13.52
N LEU A 196 6.76 -12.38 -13.29
CA LEU A 196 7.14 -11.16 -14.00
C LEU A 196 7.46 -11.46 -15.48
N ARG A 197 8.21 -12.52 -15.78
CA ARG A 197 8.53 -12.95 -17.16
C ARG A 197 7.27 -13.28 -17.97
N PHE A 198 6.25 -13.85 -17.33
CA PHE A 198 4.95 -14.11 -17.95
C PHE A 198 4.08 -12.86 -18.13
N GLY A 199 4.52 -11.69 -17.66
CA GLY A 199 3.80 -10.43 -17.80
C GLY A 199 2.57 -10.28 -16.87
N LEU A 200 2.35 -11.24 -15.97
CA LEU A 200 1.25 -11.24 -14.98
C LEU A 200 1.45 -10.22 -13.87
N THR A 201 2.68 -9.75 -13.69
CA THR A 201 2.99 -8.57 -12.88
C THR A 201 4.09 -7.74 -13.53
N LYS A 202 4.06 -6.41 -13.32
CA LYS A 202 5.04 -5.48 -13.88
C LYS A 202 6.25 -5.27 -12.98
N SER A 203 6.12 -5.54 -11.68
CA SER A 203 7.20 -5.46 -10.70
C SER A 203 7.00 -6.50 -9.61
N ILE A 204 8.10 -6.97 -9.04
CA ILE A 204 8.07 -7.88 -7.89
C ILE A 204 8.84 -7.29 -6.71
N GLY A 205 8.43 -7.66 -5.52
CA GLY A 205 9.04 -7.19 -4.28
C GLY A 205 8.70 -8.09 -3.10
N VAL A 206 8.98 -7.57 -1.92
CA VAL A 206 8.76 -8.28 -0.67
C VAL A 206 8.06 -7.38 0.35
N SER A 207 7.61 -7.99 1.44
CA SER A 207 7.03 -7.29 2.59
C SER A 207 7.49 -7.97 3.88
N ASN A 208 7.77 -7.16 4.90
CA ASN A 208 8.26 -7.61 6.21
C ASN A 208 9.67 -8.23 6.20
N PHE A 209 10.52 -7.84 5.26
CA PHE A 209 11.91 -8.31 5.19
C PHE A 209 12.86 -7.36 5.92
N SER A 210 13.72 -7.93 6.78
CA SER A 210 14.84 -7.21 7.40
C SER A 210 16.04 -7.13 6.46
N CYS A 211 17.03 -6.27 6.77
CA CYS A 211 18.25 -6.13 5.96
C CYS A 211 18.90 -7.50 5.65
N LYS A 212 19.09 -8.35 6.66
CA LYS A 212 19.69 -9.69 6.48
C LYS A 212 18.88 -10.59 5.53
N LYS A 213 17.54 -10.50 5.55
CA LYS A 213 16.71 -11.28 4.65
C LYS A 213 16.74 -10.72 3.22
N LEU A 214 16.81 -9.40 3.07
CA LEU A 214 17.03 -8.76 1.78
C LEU A 214 18.39 -9.12 1.20
N GLU A 215 19.47 -9.09 2.00
CA GLU A 215 20.81 -9.52 1.59
C GLU A 215 20.80 -10.96 1.08
N ASN A 216 20.06 -11.85 1.73
CA ASN A 216 19.90 -13.23 1.28
C ASN A 216 19.28 -13.28 -0.12
N ILE A 217 18.12 -12.64 -0.34
CA ILE A 217 17.49 -12.59 -1.67
C ILE A 217 18.44 -11.99 -2.72
N LEU A 218 19.07 -10.86 -2.41
CA LEU A 218 19.99 -10.18 -3.33
C LEU A 218 21.22 -11.03 -3.70
N SER A 219 21.56 -12.07 -2.94
CA SER A 219 22.69 -12.95 -3.24
C SER A 219 22.44 -13.93 -4.38
N PHE A 220 21.17 -14.22 -4.69
CA PHE A 220 20.78 -15.16 -5.74
C PHE A 220 19.74 -14.62 -6.73
N ALA A 221 19.09 -13.49 -6.44
CA ALA A 221 18.09 -12.89 -7.30
C ALA A 221 18.69 -12.47 -8.66
N THR A 222 18.05 -12.91 -9.75
CA THR A 222 18.35 -12.38 -11.09
C THR A 222 17.70 -11.02 -11.27
N ILE A 223 16.47 -10.88 -10.79
CA ILE A 223 15.71 -9.63 -10.75
C ILE A 223 15.60 -9.21 -9.28
N PRO A 224 16.28 -8.13 -8.85
CA PRO A 224 16.24 -7.70 -7.46
C PRO A 224 14.85 -7.15 -7.10
N PRO A 225 14.41 -7.26 -5.83
CA PRO A 225 13.14 -6.74 -5.38
C PRO A 225 13.06 -5.23 -5.58
N SER A 226 12.02 -4.76 -6.29
CA SER A 226 11.79 -3.32 -6.50
C SER A 226 11.32 -2.61 -5.23
N VAL A 227 10.60 -3.33 -4.37
CA VAL A 227 9.93 -2.79 -3.18
C VAL A 227 10.15 -3.71 -1.98
N ASN A 228 10.32 -3.10 -0.80
CA ASN A 228 10.09 -3.77 0.48
C ASN A 228 9.02 -2.99 1.26
N GLN A 229 7.85 -3.60 1.47
CA GLN A 229 6.77 -2.98 2.24
C GLN A 229 6.89 -3.37 3.73
N VAL A 230 6.97 -2.39 4.63
CA VAL A 230 7.19 -2.64 6.06
C VAL A 230 6.44 -1.63 6.93
N GLU A 231 6.26 -1.95 8.21
CA GLU A 231 5.70 -0.99 9.16
C GLU A 231 6.63 0.19 9.28
N ILE A 232 6.13 1.40 9.01
CA ILE A 232 6.88 2.63 9.30
C ILE A 232 5.90 3.64 9.84
N SER A 233 6.15 4.09 11.07
CA SER A 233 5.44 5.16 11.75
C SER A 233 6.44 6.14 12.38
N PRO A 234 6.02 7.30 12.90
CA PRO A 234 6.92 8.19 13.64
C PRO A 234 7.57 7.51 14.86
N LEU A 235 6.87 6.55 15.46
CA LEU A 235 7.34 5.74 16.59
C LEU A 235 8.13 4.51 16.16
N TRP A 236 8.07 4.13 14.87
CA TRP A 236 8.78 2.99 14.30
C TRP A 236 9.42 3.36 12.96
N GLN A 237 10.54 4.06 13.02
CA GLN A 237 11.13 4.75 11.87
C GLN A 237 11.92 3.83 10.92
N GLN A 238 12.45 2.71 11.43
CA GLN A 238 13.25 1.74 10.67
C GLN A 238 14.48 2.34 9.94
N GLN A 239 15.19 3.31 10.54
CA GLN A 239 16.29 4.05 9.90
C GLN A 239 17.32 3.16 9.19
N LYS A 240 17.86 2.15 9.88
CA LYS A 240 18.84 1.21 9.31
C LYS A 240 18.31 0.49 8.05
N LEU A 241 17.03 0.10 8.05
CA LEU A 241 16.41 -0.54 6.89
C LEU A 241 16.19 0.45 5.74
N ARG A 242 15.82 1.71 6.04
CA ARG A 242 15.68 2.77 5.02
C ARG A 242 17.00 3.03 4.30
N GLU A 243 18.08 3.20 5.06
CA GLU A 243 19.42 3.42 4.51
C GLU A 243 19.88 2.22 3.68
N PHE A 244 19.66 1.00 4.19
CA PHE A 244 19.98 -0.22 3.44
C PHE A 244 19.20 -0.30 2.12
N CYS A 245 17.88 -0.15 2.14
CA CYS A 245 17.05 -0.24 0.94
C CYS A 245 17.42 0.85 -0.08
N LYS A 246 17.68 2.08 0.39
CA LYS A 246 18.20 3.17 -0.43
C LYS A 246 19.51 2.79 -1.13
N SER A 247 20.47 2.21 -0.39
CA SER A 247 21.76 1.80 -0.96
C SER A 247 21.65 0.69 -2.01
N LYS A 248 20.55 -0.07 -2.00
CA LYS A 248 20.25 -1.18 -2.91
C LYS A 248 19.22 -0.84 -3.97
N ASN A 249 18.79 0.42 -4.07
CA ASN A 249 17.75 0.86 -5.02
C ASN A 249 16.41 0.12 -4.85
N ILE A 250 16.07 -0.20 -3.60
CA ILE A 250 14.79 -0.81 -3.20
C ILE A 250 13.91 0.30 -2.61
N VAL A 251 12.73 0.50 -3.17
CA VAL A 251 11.76 1.47 -2.64
C VAL A 251 11.13 0.91 -1.36
N LEU A 252 11.03 1.73 -0.32
CA LEU A 252 10.28 1.36 0.87
C LEU A 252 8.85 1.87 0.77
N THR A 253 7.92 0.98 1.10
CA THR A 253 6.50 1.31 1.23
C THR A 253 6.09 1.13 2.69
N ALA A 254 5.61 2.20 3.32
CA ALA A 254 5.16 2.22 4.70
C ALA A 254 3.71 1.73 4.81
N TYR A 255 3.50 0.60 5.49
CA TYR A 255 2.18 0.23 6.02
C TYR A 255 2.02 0.70 7.47
N SER A 256 0.77 0.70 7.96
CA SER A 256 0.35 1.22 9.26
C SER A 256 0.90 2.62 9.58
N PRO A 257 0.85 3.57 8.62
CA PRO A 257 1.54 4.83 8.80
C PRO A 257 0.99 5.69 9.94
N LEU A 258 -0.24 5.44 10.36
CA LEU A 258 -0.94 6.13 11.43
C LEU A 258 -1.10 5.24 12.68
N GLY A 259 -0.22 4.24 12.84
CA GLY A 259 -0.27 3.26 13.94
C GLY A 259 -1.38 2.21 13.82
N ALA A 260 -2.14 2.20 12.72
CA ALA A 260 -3.30 1.34 12.52
C ALA A 260 -4.34 1.42 13.66
N LYS A 261 -4.60 2.65 14.12
CA LYS A 261 -5.61 3.00 15.13
C LYS A 261 -6.93 2.26 14.93
N GLY A 262 -7.37 1.56 15.98
CA GLY A 262 -8.66 0.85 16.02
C GLY A 262 -8.69 -0.53 15.36
N THR A 263 -7.56 -1.04 14.86
CA THR A 263 -7.45 -2.40 14.34
C THR A 263 -6.91 -3.35 15.42
N ARG A 264 -7.15 -4.66 15.28
CA ARG A 264 -6.62 -5.68 16.21
C ARG A 264 -5.09 -5.80 16.22
N TRP A 265 -4.38 -5.21 15.25
CA TRP A 265 -2.92 -5.28 15.10
C TRP A 265 -2.22 -3.93 15.34
N GLY A 266 -2.97 -2.86 15.58
CA GLY A 266 -2.43 -1.51 15.73
C GLY A 266 -2.50 -0.96 17.14
N THR A 267 -1.98 0.25 17.30
CA THR A 267 -2.05 1.03 18.54
C THR A 267 -2.50 2.46 18.21
N ASN A 268 -3.01 3.16 19.22
CA ASN A 268 -3.36 4.58 19.06
C ASN A 268 -2.18 5.51 19.36
N GLU A 269 -1.02 4.97 19.76
CA GLU A 269 0.10 5.75 20.29
C GLU A 269 0.60 6.80 19.31
N VAL A 270 0.58 6.53 18.00
CA VAL A 270 0.94 7.52 16.97
C VAL A 270 -0.04 8.68 16.94
N MET A 271 -1.34 8.39 16.96
CA MET A 271 -2.38 9.42 16.82
C MET A 271 -2.61 10.20 18.11
N ASP A 272 -2.30 9.59 19.25
CA ASP A 272 -2.51 10.16 20.57
C ASP A 272 -1.23 10.79 21.15
N ASN A 273 -0.10 10.76 20.41
CA ASN A 273 1.17 11.35 20.81
C ASN A 273 1.09 12.89 20.90
N GLU A 274 1.41 13.45 22.07
CA GLU A 274 1.31 14.90 22.31
C GLU A 274 2.26 15.73 21.44
N THR A 275 3.51 15.28 21.26
CA THR A 275 4.47 15.97 20.38
C THR A 275 3.95 16.06 18.93
N LEU A 276 3.35 14.99 18.42
CA LEU A 276 2.75 15.00 17.07
C LEU A 276 1.53 15.92 16.99
N LYS A 277 0.73 16.04 18.06
CA LYS A 277 -0.38 17.01 18.13
C LYS A 277 0.12 18.45 18.16
N GLU A 278 1.17 18.74 18.93
CA GLU A 278 1.81 20.05 18.97
C GLU A 278 2.31 20.47 17.59
N ILE A 279 3.03 19.59 16.90
CA ILE A 279 3.48 19.80 15.51
C ILE A 279 2.28 20.02 14.58
N ALA A 280 1.26 19.17 14.66
CA ALA A 280 0.06 19.30 13.82
C ALA A 280 -0.63 20.66 14.01
N ASN A 281 -0.80 21.09 15.27
CA ASN A 281 -1.39 22.37 15.62
C ASN A 281 -0.55 23.55 15.12
N ALA A 282 0.79 23.49 15.26
CA ALA A 282 1.70 24.52 14.77
C ALA A 282 1.59 24.73 13.25
N HIS A 283 1.22 23.69 12.50
CA HIS A 283 1.06 23.74 11.05
C HIS A 283 -0.40 23.86 10.56
N ASN A 284 -1.38 24.02 11.47
CA ASN A 284 -2.82 24.00 11.16
C ASN A 284 -3.24 22.74 10.38
N LYS A 285 -2.73 21.58 10.81
CA LYS A 285 -2.99 20.26 10.23
C LYS A 285 -3.50 19.28 11.28
N THR A 286 -4.05 18.15 10.84
CA THR A 286 -4.32 17.00 11.73
C THR A 286 -3.04 16.20 11.95
N VAL A 287 -3.01 15.34 12.98
CA VAL A 287 -1.86 14.41 13.20
C VAL A 287 -1.64 13.47 12.00
N ALA A 288 -2.72 13.07 11.33
CA ALA A 288 -2.62 12.28 10.10
C ALA A 288 -1.91 13.07 8.98
N GLN A 289 -2.20 14.37 8.87
CA GLN A 289 -1.63 15.27 7.88
C GLN A 289 -0.21 15.76 8.23
N SER A 290 0.11 15.96 9.51
CA SER A 290 1.45 16.38 9.94
C SER A 290 2.52 15.35 9.60
N ARG A 291 2.14 14.08 9.44
CA ARG A 291 3.04 13.06 8.89
C ARG A 291 3.29 13.21 7.38
N HIS A 292 2.29 13.64 6.62
CA HIS A 292 2.49 13.99 5.20
C HIS A 292 3.42 15.20 5.03
N LEU A 293 3.51 16.07 6.04
CA LEU A 293 4.52 17.14 6.08
C LEU A 293 5.95 16.60 6.19
N GLU A 294 6.21 15.49 6.88
CA GLU A 294 7.56 14.89 6.91
C GLU A 294 7.97 14.30 5.54
N VAL A 295 6.99 13.83 4.75
CA VAL A 295 7.17 13.46 3.34
C VAL A 295 7.47 14.68 2.49
N PHE A 296 6.75 15.78 2.71
CA PHE A 296 6.98 17.05 2.02
C PHE A 296 8.35 17.67 2.38
N LEU A 297 8.74 17.64 3.65
CA LEU A 297 9.98 18.23 4.16
C LEU A 297 11.23 17.42 3.76
N ASN A 298 11.14 16.09 3.69
CA ASN A 298 12.25 15.26 3.21
C ASN A 298 12.41 15.26 1.68
N LEU A 299 11.38 15.64 0.92
CA LEU A 299 11.44 15.79 -0.54
C LEU A 299 11.94 17.19 -0.96
N PHE A 300 11.84 18.21 -0.10
CA PHE A 300 12.29 19.58 -0.34
C PHE A 300 13.21 20.08 0.78
N PRO A 301 14.50 19.69 0.79
CA PRO A 301 15.44 20.04 1.87
C PRO A 301 15.71 21.55 2.03
N GLU A 302 15.33 22.39 1.05
CA GLU A 302 15.49 23.85 1.12
C GLU A 302 14.53 24.54 2.11
N LEU A 303 13.52 23.81 2.61
CA LEU A 303 12.64 24.27 3.69
C LEU A 303 13.06 23.73 5.08
N GLY A 304 14.15 22.96 5.15
CA GLY A 304 14.65 22.27 6.35
C GLY A 304 15.28 23.16 7.43
N PHE A 305 15.37 24.48 7.22
CA PHE A 305 15.98 25.40 8.19
C PHE A 305 15.16 25.59 9.49
N TYR A 306 13.94 25.10 9.57
CA TYR A 306 13.09 25.26 10.77
C TYR A 306 13.10 24.08 11.75
N TYR A 307 13.73 22.95 11.43
CA TYR A 307 13.69 21.76 12.29
C TYR A 307 14.87 21.65 13.28
N ASP A 308 16.04 22.21 12.95
CA ASP A 308 17.22 22.14 13.83
C ASP A 308 17.19 23.15 14.99
N ASP A 309 16.38 24.21 14.90
CA ASP A 309 16.31 25.27 15.94
C ASP A 309 15.36 24.95 17.11
N MET A 310 14.61 23.84 17.06
CA MET A 310 13.78 23.39 18.20
C MET A 310 14.39 22.22 18.99
N ALA A 311 15.62 21.81 18.67
CA ALA A 311 16.38 20.80 19.41
C ALA A 311 17.57 21.39 20.22
N ARG A 312 17.51 22.68 20.56
CA ARG A 312 18.39 23.34 21.53
C ARG A 312 17.60 24.14 22.56
#